data_AF-A0A351FPX3-F1
#
_entry.id   AF-A0A351FPX3-F1
#
_cell.length_a   1.000
_cell.length_b   1.000
_cell.length_c   1.000
_cell.angle_alpha   90.00
_cell.angle_beta   90.00
_cell.angle_gamma   90.00
#
_symmetry.space_group_name_H-M   'P 1'
#
loop_
_entity.id
_entity.type
_entity.pdbx_description
1 polymer ?
#
loop_
_entity_poly.entity_id
_entity_poly.type
_entity_poly.pdbx_seq_one_letter_code
_entity_poly.pdbx_strand_id
1 'polypeptide(L)' 'MDLPSALSSPFSPQTSCQRRSLLMNSSSCTFVDLDNYTELVLSHRSLERADDDAARLCGLRDLNTGELFYIESERLCS' A
#
# COMPACT_ATOMS: atom_id res chain seq x y z
N MET A 1 8.05 -46.53 8.92
CA MET A 1 7.78 -45.79 7.68
C MET A 1 7.54 -44.36 8.11
N ASP A 2 8.55 -43.53 7.91
CA ASP A 2 8.62 -42.16 8.40
C ASP A 2 7.81 -41.23 7.50
N LEU A 3 6.90 -40.45 8.08
CA LEU A 3 6.37 -39.25 7.48
C LEU A 3 6.66 -38.09 8.43
N PRO A 4 7.44 -37.09 8.01
CA PRO A 4 7.18 -35.74 8.45
C PRO A 4 6.64 -34.94 7.26
N SER A 5 5.31 -34.81 7.21
CA SER A 5 4.65 -33.74 6.47
C SER A 5 5.05 -32.41 7.11
N ALA A 6 6.12 -31.81 6.61
CA ALA A 6 6.44 -30.41 6.88
C ALA A 6 5.42 -29.51 6.14
N LEU A 7 4.20 -29.41 6.68
CA LEU A 7 3.33 -28.27 6.43
C LEU A 7 3.79 -27.13 7.36
N SER A 8 4.83 -26.43 6.92
CA SER A 8 5.24 -25.17 7.54
C SER A 8 4.63 -24.02 6.74
N SER A 9 3.44 -23.60 7.17
CA SER A 9 2.84 -22.26 7.16
C SER A 9 3.17 -21.29 6.00
N PRO A 10 2.19 -20.77 5.22
CA PRO A 10 2.43 -19.73 4.22
C PRO A 10 2.50 -18.28 4.78
N PHE A 11 2.52 -18.10 6.09
CA PHE A 11 2.58 -16.77 6.72
C PHE A 11 3.98 -16.45 7.23
N SER A 12 4.90 -16.22 6.30
CA SER A 12 6.01 -15.32 6.62
C SER A 12 5.41 -13.93 6.81
N PRO A 13 5.52 -13.28 7.97
CA PRO A 13 5.17 -11.87 8.08
C PRO A 13 6.12 -11.12 7.15
N GLN A 14 5.63 -10.80 5.95
CA GLN A 14 6.37 -9.97 5.03
C GLN A 14 6.66 -8.67 5.76
N THR A 15 7.94 -8.32 5.87
CA THR A 15 8.31 -7.07 6.52
C THR A 15 7.68 -5.91 5.74
N SER A 16 7.41 -4.79 6.41
CA SER A 16 6.86 -3.58 5.76
C SER A 16 7.68 -3.17 4.53
N CYS A 17 9.00 -3.41 4.54
CA CYS A 17 9.89 -3.22 3.39
C CYS A 17 9.56 -4.16 2.22
N GLN A 18 9.31 -5.46 2.46
CA GLN A 18 8.97 -6.42 1.41
C GLN A 18 7.61 -6.11 0.76
N ARG A 19 6.58 -5.79 1.56
CA ARG A 19 5.26 -5.39 1.02
C ARG A 19 5.37 -4.13 0.16
N ARG A 20 6.17 -3.16 0.60
CA ARG A 20 6.44 -1.93 -0.15
C ARG A 20 7.16 -2.20 -1.47
N SER A 21 8.18 -3.05 -1.49
CA SER A 21 8.87 -3.43 -2.74
C SER A 21 7.94 -4.18 -3.69
N LEU A 22 6.99 -4.98 -3.18
CA LEU A 22 5.98 -5.64 -4.01
C LEU A 22 4.99 -4.64 -4.60
N LEU A 23 4.54 -3.65 -3.82
CA LEU A 23 3.67 -2.57 -4.29
C LEU A 23 4.40 -1.69 -5.32
N MET A 24 5.63 -1.27 -5.05
CA MET A 24 6.42 -0.47 -6.00
C MET A 24 6.67 -1.17 -7.33
N ASN A 25 6.65 -2.51 -7.36
CA ASN A 25 6.76 -3.29 -8.59
C ASN A 25 5.40 -3.62 -9.24
N SER A 26 4.27 -3.28 -8.60
CA SER A 26 2.96 -3.44 -9.20
C SER A 26 2.61 -2.21 -10.05
N SER A 27 2.25 -2.44 -11.30
CA SER A 27 1.96 -1.38 -12.28
C SER A 27 0.68 -0.59 -12.00
N SER A 28 0.00 -0.87 -10.89
CA SER A 28 -1.32 -0.31 -10.56
C SER A 28 -1.28 0.64 -9.36
N CYS A 29 -0.10 1.01 -8.87
CA CYS A 29 0.01 1.99 -7.79
C CYS A 29 1.11 3.03 -8.04
N THR A 30 0.82 4.24 -7.60
CA THR A 30 1.67 5.41 -7.77
C THR A 30 2.03 5.96 -6.40
N PHE A 31 3.32 6.07 -6.10
CA PHE A 31 3.78 6.74 -4.90
C PHE A 31 3.83 8.25 -5.16
N VAL A 32 3.20 9.02 -4.29
CA VAL A 32 3.08 10.48 -4.41
C VAL A 32 3.70 11.17 -3.19
N ASP A 33 4.24 12.36 -3.41
CA ASP A 33 4.70 13.23 -2.32
C ASP A 33 3.53 13.89 -1.59
N LEU A 34 3.82 14.54 -0.46
CA LEU A 34 2.83 15.18 0.41
C LEU A 34 1.96 16.21 -0.30
N ASP A 35 2.56 17.06 -1.14
CA ASP A 35 1.82 18.09 -1.87
C ASP A 35 0.79 17.46 -2.82
N ASN A 36 1.22 16.50 -3.64
CA ASN A 36 0.34 15.78 -4.57
C ASN A 36 -0.74 14.97 -3.83
N TYR A 37 -0.39 14.34 -2.70
CA TYR A 37 -1.37 13.61 -1.88
C TYR A 37 -2.42 14.57 -1.31
N THR A 38 -2.00 15.73 -0.82
CA THR A 38 -2.90 16.76 -0.29
C THR A 38 -3.79 17.32 -1.39
N GLU A 39 -3.24 17.60 -2.57
CA GLU A 39 -4.02 18.01 -3.74
C GLU A 39 -5.06 16.96 -4.14
N LEU A 40 -4.73 15.66 -4.08
CA LEU A 40 -5.69 14.58 -4.32
C LEU A 40 -6.81 14.59 -3.28
N VAL A 41 -6.50 14.66 -1.98
CA VAL A 41 -7.51 14.71 -0.91
C VAL A 41 -8.45 15.91 -1.07
N LEU A 42 -7.88 17.07 -1.43
CA LEU A 42 -8.64 18.30 -1.65
C LEU A 42 -9.32 18.35 -3.02
N SER A 43 -8.93 17.46 -3.94
CA SER A 43 -9.58 17.38 -5.23
C SER A 43 -11.02 16.89 -5.02
N HIS A 44 -11.95 17.50 -5.73
CA HIS A 44 -13.35 17.03 -5.77
C HIS A 44 -13.50 15.71 -6.55
N ARG A 45 -12.43 14.90 -6.65
CA ARG A 45 -12.46 13.58 -7.27
C ARG A 45 -13.17 12.59 -6.36
N SER A 46 -13.73 11.56 -6.97
CA SER A 46 -14.33 10.43 -6.26
C SER A 46 -13.22 9.51 -5.75
N LEU A 47 -12.72 9.77 -4.55
CA LEU A 47 -11.63 9.00 -3.92
C LEU A 47 -12.15 8.19 -2.73
N GLU A 48 -11.64 6.97 -2.53
CA GLU A 48 -11.82 6.17 -1.31
C GLU A 48 -10.48 5.93 -0.60
N ARG A 49 -10.53 5.72 0.73
CA ARG A 49 -9.33 5.37 1.51
C ARG A 49 -8.91 3.93 1.22
N ALA A 50 -7.63 3.75 0.97
CA ALA A 50 -7.01 2.47 0.65
C ALA A 50 -5.69 2.30 1.42
N ASP A 51 -5.69 2.64 2.71
CA ASP A 51 -4.48 2.57 3.55
C ASP A 51 -3.97 1.13 3.71
N ASP A 52 -2.65 0.96 3.76
CA ASP A 52 -1.99 -0.30 4.12
C ASP A 52 -1.15 -0.07 5.38
N ASP A 53 -1.78 -0.28 6.55
CA ASP A 53 -1.15 -0.15 7.86
C ASP A 53 0.06 -1.09 8.02
N ALA A 54 0.01 -2.28 7.41
CA ALA A 54 1.11 -3.23 7.46
C ALA A 54 2.35 -2.74 6.69
N ALA A 55 2.14 -1.91 5.67
CA ALA A 55 3.20 -1.23 4.93
C ALA A 55 3.53 0.17 5.47
N ARG A 56 2.79 0.68 6.46
CA ARG A 56 2.85 2.08 6.95
C ARG A 56 2.62 3.09 5.83
N LEU A 57 1.63 2.82 4.98
CA LEU A 57 1.27 3.66 3.85
C LEU A 57 -0.16 4.18 4.01
N CYS A 58 -0.34 5.47 3.74
CA CYS A 58 -1.66 6.05 3.55
C CYS A 58 -2.00 6.04 2.06
N GLY A 59 -3.18 5.54 1.72
CA GLY A 59 -3.58 5.23 0.36
C GLY A 59 -4.89 5.90 -0.02
N LEU A 60 -4.98 6.33 -1.27
CA LEU A 60 -6.20 6.82 -1.90
C LEU A 60 -6.42 6.05 -3.19
N ARG A 61 -7.65 5.63 -3.43
CA ARG A 61 -8.05 5.01 -4.68
C ARG A 61 -9.04 5.90 -5.42
N ASP A 62 -8.73 6.24 -6.66
CA ASP A 62 -9.69 6.93 -7.53
C ASP A 62 -10.73 5.92 -8.02
N LEU A 63 -12.00 6.18 -7.71
CA LEU A 63 -13.12 5.30 -8.07
C LEU A 63 -13.46 5.38 -9.57
N ASN A 64 -13.03 6.44 -10.26
CA ASN A 64 -13.29 6.61 -11.68
C ASN A 64 -12.25 5.87 -12.53
N THR A 65 -10.97 5.93 -12.14
CA THR A 65 -9.85 5.32 -12.90
C THR A 65 -9.40 3.98 -12.32
N GLY A 66 -9.68 3.72 -11.04
CA GLY A 66 -9.19 2.57 -10.30
C GLY A 66 -7.73 2.68 -9.84
N GLU A 67 -7.06 3.81 -10.11
CA GLU A 67 -5.67 4.04 -9.73
C GLU A 67 -5.50 4.18 -8.22
N LEU A 68 -4.39 3.65 -7.71
CA LEU A 68 -4.00 3.74 -6.30
C LEU A 68 -2.85 4.73 -6.14
N PHE A 69 -3.00 5.66 -5.21
CA PHE A 69 -2.00 6.64 -4.82
C PHE A 69 -1.59 6.40 -3.37
N TYR A 70 -0.29 6.22 -3.12
CA TYR A 70 0.25 5.98 -1.78
C TYR A 70 1.22 7.06 -1.36
N ILE A 71 1.20 7.38 -0.07
CA ILE A 71 2.21 8.18 0.63
C ILE A 71 2.68 7.44 1.88
N GLU A 72 3.95 7.63 2.27
CA GLU A 72 4.45 7.09 3.53
C GLU A 72 3.74 7.79 4.70
N SER A 73 3.15 7.03 5.63
CA SER A 73 2.39 7.61 6.75
C SER A 73 3.24 8.52 7.62
N GLU A 74 4.56 8.30 7.68
CA GLU A 74 5.48 9.17 8.41
C GLU A 74 5.61 10.58 7.82
N ARG A 75 5.33 10.76 6.53
CA ARG A 75 5.34 12.07 5.85
C ARG A 75 4.13 12.94 6.21
N LEU A 76 3.06 12.34 6.74
CA LEU A 76 1.85 13.07 7.15
C LEU A 76 1.93 13.61 8.58
N CYS A 77 2.86 13.11 9.39
CA CYS A 77 3.01 13.48 10.80
C CYS A 77 4.14 14.48 11.08
N SER A 78 4.81 14.99 10.04
CA SER A 78 5.90 15.97 10.13
C SER A 78 5.40 17.39 9.95
#